data_AF-A0A0G0WL36-F1
#
_entry.id   AF-A0A0G0WL36-F1
#
_cell.length_a   1.000
_cell.length_b   1.000
_cell.length_c   1.000
_cell.angle_alpha   90.00
_cell.angle_beta   90.00
_cell.angle_gamma   90.00
#
_symmetry.space_group_name_H-M   'P 1'
#
loop_
_entity.id
_entity.type
_entity.pdbx_description
1 polymer ?
#
loop_
_entity_poly.entity_id
_entity_poly.type
_entity_poly.pdbx_seq_one_letter_code
_entity_poly.pdbx_strand_id
1 'polypeptide(L)'
;MDLLSLTLLYDYHMNTKKTLYLVIILLLLFAAHSSYAATDDTRYLVKSTSGWWKKSFGVRHNFDNGFTTDLSDFQLRVAKIFGVEVEPVKKLNVLPDLSQAPVTSGKVVAKRIKPTEQVPWGVKSVYNDPLLSKSAGGLEVNVAILDTGILKTHPDLKNRIKGCKDFSGPLAIADGKCDDKNGHGTHVAGIIAADGGSDGLGIYGMAPEANLFVYKVCSNNGTCWADDIAVALRTATDDGVNIVNMSLGSDNPSQL
;
A
#
# COMPACT_ATOMS: atom_id res chain seq x y z
N MET A 1 -11.26 -60.62 17.13
CA MET A 1 -10.92 -59.22 17.44
C MET A 1 -12.11 -58.62 18.16
N ASP A 2 -12.04 -58.52 19.49
CA ASP A 2 -13.18 -58.15 20.32
C ASP A 2 -13.59 -56.70 20.15
N LEU A 3 -14.90 -56.44 20.14
CA LEU A 3 -15.51 -55.10 20.04
C LEU A 3 -14.90 -54.10 21.05
N LEU A 4 -14.54 -54.56 22.25
CA LEU A 4 -13.85 -53.78 23.30
C LEU A 4 -12.48 -53.24 22.85
N SER A 5 -11.72 -54.03 22.11
CA SER A 5 -10.40 -53.64 21.59
C SER A 5 -10.50 -52.62 20.45
N LEU A 6 -11.57 -52.65 19.64
CA LEU A 6 -11.84 -51.64 18.62
C LEU A 6 -12.28 -50.29 19.23
N THR A 7 -13.13 -50.29 20.26
CA THR A 7 -13.53 -49.05 20.96
C THR A 7 -12.36 -48.39 21.69
N LEU A 8 -11.49 -49.16 22.35
CA LEU A 8 -10.29 -48.62 23.00
C LEU A 8 -9.28 -48.06 22.00
N LEU A 9 -9.10 -48.71 20.85
CA LEU A 9 -8.28 -48.18 19.76
C LEU A 9 -8.90 -46.92 19.13
N TYR A 10 -10.23 -46.88 18.98
CA TYR A 10 -10.96 -45.73 18.45
C TYR A 10 -10.88 -44.52 19.41
N ASP A 11 -11.09 -44.71 20.70
CA ASP A 11 -10.97 -43.67 21.72
C ASP A 11 -9.51 -43.22 21.90
N TYR A 12 -8.54 -44.13 21.88
CA TYR A 12 -7.11 -43.78 21.90
C TYR A 12 -6.70 -42.98 20.65
N HIS A 13 -7.21 -43.35 19.48
CA HIS A 13 -6.91 -42.64 18.23
C HIS A 13 -7.61 -41.27 18.15
N MET A 14 -8.83 -41.15 18.69
CA MET A 14 -9.54 -39.87 18.87
C MET A 14 -8.83 -38.96 19.88
N ASN A 15 -8.34 -39.52 20.97
CA ASN A 15 -7.67 -38.75 22.03
C ASN A 15 -6.28 -38.28 21.59
N THR A 16 -5.51 -39.11 20.86
CA THR A 16 -4.23 -38.70 20.26
C THR A 16 -4.40 -37.62 19.20
N LYS A 17 -5.43 -37.71 18.33
CA LYS A 17 -5.76 -36.63 17.39
C LYS A 17 -6.13 -35.35 18.12
N LYS A 18 -7.04 -35.40 19.10
CA LYS A 18 -7.43 -34.23 19.92
C LYS A 18 -6.24 -33.62 20.66
N THR A 19 -5.36 -34.44 21.22
CA THR A 19 -4.14 -33.98 21.92
C THR A 19 -3.15 -33.35 20.94
N LEU A 20 -3.01 -33.90 19.73
CA LEU A 20 -2.19 -33.32 18.66
C LEU A 20 -2.76 -31.97 18.20
N TYR A 21 -4.07 -31.86 18.01
CA TYR A 21 -4.74 -30.58 17.74
C TYR A 21 -4.50 -29.58 18.88
N LEU A 22 -4.61 -30.01 20.14
CA LEU A 22 -4.41 -29.14 21.29
C LEU A 22 -2.96 -28.65 21.41
N VAL A 23 -1.98 -29.52 21.15
CA VAL A 23 -0.56 -29.18 21.15
C VAL A 23 -0.21 -28.26 19.99
N ILE A 24 -0.76 -28.50 18.79
CA ILE A 24 -0.61 -27.60 17.63
C ILE A 24 -1.25 -26.24 17.93
N ILE A 25 -2.44 -26.20 18.54
CA ILE A 25 -3.10 -24.96 18.96
C ILE A 25 -2.25 -24.22 20.00
N LEU A 26 -1.66 -24.94 20.97
CA LEU A 26 -0.78 -24.34 21.97
C LEU A 26 0.49 -23.76 21.33
N LEU A 27 1.10 -24.50 20.39
CA LEU A 27 2.26 -24.05 19.62
C LEU A 27 1.92 -22.86 18.71
N LEU A 28 0.73 -22.82 18.10
CA LEU A 28 0.25 -21.70 17.31
C LEU A 28 0.03 -20.45 18.15
N LEU A 29 -0.55 -20.59 19.34
CA LEU A 29 -0.71 -19.48 20.28
C LEU A 29 0.67 -18.97 20.75
N PHE A 30 1.65 -19.85 20.96
CA PHE A 30 3.01 -19.46 21.34
C PHE A 30 3.78 -18.79 20.20
N ALA A 31 3.64 -19.29 18.96
CA ALA A 31 4.23 -18.72 17.76
C ALA A 31 3.62 -17.35 17.40
N ALA A 32 2.32 -17.16 17.64
CA ALA A 32 1.66 -15.86 17.45
C ALA A 32 2.16 -14.77 18.43
N HIS A 33 2.74 -15.15 19.58
CA HIS A 33 3.36 -14.22 20.52
C HIS A 33 4.85 -14.01 20.26
N SER A 34 5.48 -14.86 19.44
CA SER A 34 6.84 -14.62 18.96
C SER A 34 6.74 -13.84 17.67
N SER A 35 6.87 -12.52 17.78
CA SER A 35 7.08 -11.63 16.65
C SER A 35 8.44 -11.94 16.00
N TYR A 36 8.53 -13.04 15.27
CA TYR A 36 9.52 -13.17 14.22
C TYR A 36 9.12 -12.15 13.17
N ALA A 37 10.00 -11.18 12.93
CA ALA A 37 9.85 -10.26 11.83
C ALA A 37 9.65 -11.10 10.57
N ALA A 38 8.42 -11.06 10.01
CA ALA A 38 8.20 -11.52 8.66
C ALA A 38 9.25 -10.81 7.80
N THR A 39 10.05 -11.58 7.08
CA THR A 39 10.89 -11.01 6.04
C THR A 39 9.97 -10.21 5.10
N ASP A 40 10.44 -9.08 4.56
CA ASP A 40 9.72 -8.10 3.71
C ASP A 40 9.02 -8.69 2.45
N ASP A 41 8.93 -10.01 2.32
CA ASP A 41 8.56 -10.76 1.12
C ASP A 41 7.38 -11.72 1.26
N THR A 42 6.73 -11.87 2.43
CA THR A 42 5.77 -12.97 2.62
C THR A 42 4.37 -12.55 3.06
N ARG A 43 3.61 -11.95 2.14
CA ARG A 43 2.18 -11.70 2.30
C ARG A 43 1.31 -12.67 1.51
N TYR A 44 0.27 -13.19 2.16
CA TYR A 44 -0.63 -14.19 1.58
C TYR A 44 -2.10 -13.81 1.75
N LEU A 45 -2.91 -14.13 0.74
CA LEU A 45 -4.36 -14.26 0.82
C LEU A 45 -4.69 -15.65 1.37
N VAL A 46 -5.34 -15.69 2.53
CA VAL A 46 -5.90 -16.90 3.11
C VAL A 46 -7.37 -16.97 2.69
N LYS A 47 -7.72 -17.94 1.83
CA LYS A 47 -9.09 -18.13 1.32
C LYS A 47 -9.98 -18.83 2.34
N SER A 48 -10.21 -18.16 3.46
CA SER A 48 -11.10 -18.63 4.52
C SER A 48 -11.76 -17.48 5.27
N THR A 49 -13.05 -17.59 5.53
CA THR A 49 -13.81 -16.64 6.35
C THR A 49 -13.85 -17.02 7.82
N SER A 50 -13.27 -18.17 8.21
CA SER A 50 -13.28 -18.67 9.59
C SER A 50 -12.63 -17.70 10.57
N GLY A 51 -13.36 -17.33 11.62
CA GLY A 51 -12.83 -16.47 12.69
C GLY A 51 -11.64 -17.08 13.44
N TRP A 52 -11.54 -18.41 13.49
CA TRP A 52 -10.39 -19.08 14.12
C TRP A 52 -9.10 -18.78 13.35
N TRP A 53 -9.11 -18.92 12.02
CA TRP A 53 -7.94 -18.62 11.18
C TRP A 53 -7.54 -17.14 11.25
N LYS A 54 -8.53 -16.24 11.23
CA LYS A 54 -8.30 -14.79 11.40
C LYS A 54 -7.58 -14.47 12.72
N LYS A 55 -7.99 -15.10 13.82
CA LYS A 55 -7.36 -14.89 15.13
C LYS A 55 -5.96 -15.51 15.21
N SER A 56 -5.76 -16.68 14.61
CA SER A 56 -4.49 -17.41 14.67
C SER A 56 -3.40 -16.85 13.79
N PHE A 57 -3.74 -16.28 12.63
CA PHE A 57 -2.77 -15.73 11.68
C PHE A 57 -2.68 -14.21 11.70
N GLY A 58 -3.57 -13.53 12.43
CA GLY A 58 -3.75 -12.10 12.30
C GLY A 58 -4.41 -11.73 10.98
N VAL A 59 -4.95 -10.52 10.92
CA VAL A 59 -5.61 -9.99 9.72
C VAL A 59 -4.99 -8.65 9.40
N ARG A 60 -4.53 -8.49 8.16
CA ARG A 60 -4.21 -7.19 7.59
C ARG A 60 -5.47 -6.59 6.98
N HIS A 61 -6.02 -7.23 5.94
CA HIS A 61 -7.22 -6.77 5.24
C HIS A 61 -8.24 -7.89 5.09
N ASN A 62 -9.52 -7.55 5.17
CA ASN A 62 -10.62 -8.50 4.93
C ASN A 62 -11.16 -8.34 3.51
N PHE A 63 -11.42 -9.48 2.88
CA PHE A 63 -12.06 -9.62 1.57
C PHE A 63 -13.24 -10.59 1.67
N ASP A 64 -14.13 -10.60 0.69
CA ASP A 64 -15.34 -11.43 0.73
C ASP A 64 -15.00 -12.94 0.74
N ASN A 65 -13.91 -13.32 0.07
CA ASN A 65 -13.43 -14.69 -0.04
C ASN A 65 -12.32 -15.05 0.97
N GLY A 66 -11.91 -14.13 1.86
CA GLY A 66 -10.77 -14.40 2.73
C GLY A 66 -10.20 -13.18 3.45
N PHE A 67 -8.93 -13.27 3.82
CA PHE A 67 -8.20 -12.17 4.42
C PHE A 67 -6.72 -12.24 4.04
N THR A 68 -6.05 -11.09 3.96
CA THR A 68 -4.60 -11.07 3.79
C THR A 68 -3.89 -10.97 5.13
N THR A 69 -2.71 -11.56 5.20
CA THR A 69 -1.85 -11.53 6.37
C THR A 69 -0.41 -11.87 5.98
N ASP A 70 0.54 -11.48 6.83
CA ASP A 70 1.95 -11.84 6.70
C ASP A 70 2.19 -13.15 7.46
N LEU A 71 2.47 -14.24 6.74
CA LEU A 71 2.62 -15.58 7.32
C LEU A 71 4.09 -15.97 7.46
N SER A 72 4.48 -16.41 8.66
CA SER A 72 5.74 -17.13 8.84
C SER A 72 5.74 -18.48 8.11
N ASP A 73 6.93 -19.02 7.80
CA ASP A 73 7.09 -20.36 7.21
C ASP A 73 6.35 -21.45 7.99
N PHE A 74 6.32 -21.35 9.32
CA PHE A 74 5.60 -22.28 10.17
C PHE A 74 4.08 -22.16 9.98
N GLN A 75 3.53 -20.94 10.03
CA GLN A 75 2.10 -20.71 9.81
C GLN A 75 1.67 -21.14 8.40
N LEU A 76 2.52 -20.90 7.39
CA LEU A 76 2.27 -21.37 6.02
C LEU A 76 2.23 -22.91 5.94
N ARG A 77 3.15 -23.61 6.62
CA ARG A 77 3.13 -25.08 6.72
C ARG A 77 1.88 -25.58 7.41
N VAL A 78 1.48 -24.94 8.51
CA VAL A 78 0.25 -25.27 9.24
C VAL A 78 -0.98 -25.12 8.35
N ALA A 79 -1.12 -23.99 7.63
CA ALA A 79 -2.22 -23.75 6.71
C ALA A 79 -2.35 -24.90 5.68
N LYS A 80 -1.22 -25.31 5.09
CA LYS A 80 -1.16 -26.43 4.14
C LYS A 80 -1.56 -27.78 4.75
N ILE A 81 -1.10 -28.09 5.97
CA ILE A 81 -1.45 -29.34 6.67
C ILE A 81 -2.97 -29.45 6.92
N PHE A 82 -3.61 -28.34 7.24
CA PHE A 82 -5.05 -28.29 7.50
C PHE A 82 -5.89 -28.02 6.25
N GLY A 83 -5.29 -28.06 5.06
CA GLY A 83 -6.00 -27.88 3.78
C GLY A 83 -6.56 -26.48 3.58
N VAL A 84 -5.99 -25.46 4.22
CA VAL A 84 -6.34 -24.06 3.98
C VAL A 84 -5.65 -23.59 2.71
N GLU A 85 -6.44 -23.12 1.76
CA GLU A 85 -5.91 -22.54 0.54
C GLU A 85 -5.32 -21.15 0.83
N VAL A 86 -4.06 -20.98 0.40
CA VAL A 86 -3.27 -19.77 0.61
C VAL A 86 -2.56 -19.41 -0.68
N GLU A 87 -2.62 -18.14 -1.06
CA GLU A 87 -2.02 -17.63 -2.29
C GLU A 87 -1.14 -16.41 -1.99
N PRO A 88 0.05 -16.28 -2.60
CA PRO A 88 0.89 -15.12 -2.40
C PRO A 88 0.22 -13.87 -2.98
N VAL A 89 0.23 -12.76 -2.23
CA VAL A 89 -0.25 -11.47 -2.73
C VAL A 89 0.73 -10.93 -3.77
N LYS A 90 0.22 -10.48 -4.91
CA LYS A 90 1.05 -9.93 -5.99
C LYS A 90 1.64 -8.57 -5.57
N LYS A 91 2.90 -8.34 -5.96
CA LYS A 91 3.57 -7.04 -5.87
C LYS A 91 3.49 -6.33 -7.23
N LEU A 92 3.14 -5.05 -7.18
CA LEU A 92 3.24 -4.08 -8.28
C LEU A 92 4.44 -3.17 -7.99
N ASN A 93 4.90 -2.44 -9.02
CA ASN A 93 6.02 -1.53 -8.88
C ASN A 93 5.74 -0.20 -9.56
N VAL A 94 6.23 0.89 -8.96
CA VAL A 94 6.54 2.10 -9.72
C VAL A 94 7.80 1.82 -10.55
N LEU A 95 7.86 2.34 -11.77
CA LEU A 95 9.04 2.13 -12.59
C LEU A 95 10.25 2.81 -11.93
N PRO A 96 11.41 2.14 -11.86
CA PRO A 96 12.61 2.77 -11.35
C PRO A 96 12.94 3.99 -12.21
N ASP A 97 13.34 5.07 -11.56
CA ASP A 97 13.90 6.22 -12.25
C ASP A 97 15.17 5.79 -13.00
N LEU A 98 15.10 5.74 -14.33
CA LEU A 98 16.23 5.39 -15.21
C LEU A 98 17.31 6.49 -15.22
N SER A 99 17.06 7.63 -14.56
CA SER A 99 17.89 8.83 -14.59
C SER A 99 18.55 9.17 -13.25
N GLN A 100 18.97 8.17 -12.47
CA GLN A 100 19.72 8.41 -11.23
C GLN A 100 21.05 9.17 -11.49
N ALA A 101 20.96 10.50 -11.52
CA ALA A 101 22.11 11.37 -11.37
C ALA A 101 22.64 11.21 -9.93
N PRO A 102 23.96 11.20 -9.71
CA PRO A 102 24.52 11.09 -8.37
C PRO A 102 24.03 12.25 -7.50
N VAL A 103 23.26 11.94 -6.46
CA VAL A 103 22.90 12.92 -5.42
C VAL A 103 24.15 13.14 -4.57
N THR A 104 24.88 14.22 -4.84
CA THR A 104 25.99 14.65 -3.99
C THR A 104 25.43 15.30 -2.73
N SER A 105 25.77 14.74 -1.57
CA SER A 105 25.37 15.26 -0.26
C SER A 105 26.16 16.53 0.08
N GLY A 106 25.71 17.68 -0.44
CA GLY A 106 26.20 19.00 -0.05
C GLY A 106 25.40 19.57 1.13
N LYS A 107 26.03 20.42 1.95
CA LYS A 107 25.32 21.24 2.95
C LYS A 107 24.36 22.19 2.20
N VAL A 108 23.07 21.90 2.26
CA VAL A 108 22.02 22.74 1.65
C VAL A 108 21.85 24.00 2.51
N VAL A 109 22.30 25.14 1.98
CA VAL A 109 21.90 26.45 2.49
C VAL A 109 20.43 26.65 2.11
N ALA A 110 19.61 27.09 3.06
CA ALA A 110 18.15 27.20 2.99
C ALA A 110 17.64 28.27 1.99
N LYS A 111 18.02 28.19 0.72
CA LYS A 111 17.44 28.95 -0.37
C LYS A 111 16.54 28.01 -1.16
N ARG A 112 15.23 28.31 -1.22
CA ARG A 112 14.27 27.56 -2.04
C ARG A 112 14.81 27.48 -3.46
N ILE A 113 14.99 26.26 -3.97
CA ILE A 113 15.33 26.02 -5.36
C ILE A 113 14.10 26.42 -6.18
N LYS A 114 14.28 27.37 -7.10
CA LYS A 114 13.23 27.80 -8.02
C LYS A 114 13.35 26.97 -9.30
N PRO A 115 12.23 26.55 -9.91
CA PRO A 115 12.28 25.87 -11.18
C PRO A 115 12.77 26.82 -12.28
N THR A 116 13.52 26.30 -13.25
CA THR A 116 13.91 27.05 -14.45
C THR A 116 12.69 27.39 -15.32
N GLU A 117 11.67 26.52 -15.28
CA GLU A 117 10.40 26.69 -15.98
C GLU A 117 9.24 26.41 -15.01
N GLN A 118 8.34 27.37 -14.82
CA GLN A 118 7.20 27.21 -13.90
C GLN A 118 6.04 26.42 -14.50
N VAL A 119 5.87 26.44 -15.82
CA VAL A 119 4.87 25.64 -16.52
C VAL A 119 5.61 24.67 -17.44
N PRO A 120 5.78 23.40 -17.05
CA PRO A 120 6.54 22.44 -17.83
C PRO A 120 5.99 22.26 -19.24
N TRP A 121 6.85 21.89 -20.19
CA TRP A 121 6.48 21.64 -21.59
C TRP A 121 5.23 20.75 -21.75
N GLY A 122 5.07 19.72 -20.90
CA GLY A 122 3.93 18.81 -20.98
C GLY A 122 2.59 19.50 -20.70
N VAL A 123 2.57 20.46 -19.76
CA VAL A 123 1.37 21.26 -19.48
C VAL A 123 1.07 22.19 -20.66
N LYS A 124 2.08 22.89 -21.18
CA LYS A 124 1.96 23.76 -22.36
C LYS A 124 1.40 23.03 -23.58
N SER A 125 1.90 21.82 -23.83
CA SER A 125 1.45 20.98 -24.94
C SER A 125 -0.02 20.58 -24.80
N VAL A 126 -0.47 20.15 -23.61
CA VAL A 126 -1.86 19.74 -23.39
C VAL A 126 -2.83 20.93 -23.43
N TYR A 127 -2.42 22.08 -22.88
CA TYR A 127 -3.18 23.33 -23.01
C TYR A 127 -3.13 23.90 -24.43
N ASN A 128 -2.26 23.39 -25.29
CA ASN A 128 -1.99 23.90 -26.63
C ASN A 128 -1.61 25.40 -26.62
N ASP A 129 -0.80 25.81 -25.65
CA ASP A 129 -0.30 27.17 -25.49
C ASP A 129 1.19 27.16 -25.10
N PRO A 130 2.12 27.45 -26.04
CA PRO A 130 3.55 27.48 -25.74
C PRO A 130 3.96 28.66 -24.85
N LEU A 131 3.11 29.69 -24.73
CA LEU A 131 3.36 30.89 -23.92
C LEU A 131 2.65 30.84 -22.56
N LEU A 132 2.02 29.70 -22.22
CA LEU A 132 1.30 29.53 -20.96
C LEU A 132 2.23 29.81 -19.77
N SER A 133 1.84 30.80 -18.97
CA SER A 133 2.59 31.26 -17.79
C SER A 133 2.03 30.71 -16.48
N LYS A 134 0.77 30.24 -16.50
CA LYS A 134 0.08 29.60 -15.37
C LYS A 134 -1.11 28.77 -15.87
N SER A 135 -1.30 27.57 -15.34
CA SER A 135 -2.49 26.73 -15.58
C SER A 135 -3.62 27.06 -14.59
N ALA A 136 -4.81 26.51 -14.80
CA ALA A 136 -5.99 26.76 -13.96
C ALA A 136 -6.94 25.55 -13.90
N GLY A 137 -7.92 25.59 -13.00
CA GLY A 137 -8.99 24.58 -12.92
C GLY A 137 -8.68 23.39 -12.03
N GLY A 138 -9.67 22.50 -11.93
CA GLY A 138 -9.70 21.41 -10.95
C GLY A 138 -10.42 21.75 -9.65
N LEU A 139 -11.04 22.94 -9.54
CA LEU A 139 -11.82 23.32 -8.37
C LEU A 139 -12.84 22.24 -8.00
N GLU A 140 -12.88 21.86 -6.71
CA GLU A 140 -13.74 20.82 -6.15
C GLU A 140 -13.53 19.40 -6.71
N VAL A 141 -12.52 19.19 -7.55
CA VAL A 141 -12.13 17.85 -8.02
C VAL A 141 -11.16 17.22 -7.03
N ASN A 142 -11.55 16.09 -6.46
CA ASN A 142 -10.75 15.26 -5.58
C ASN A 142 -10.02 14.18 -6.39
N VAL A 143 -8.68 14.20 -6.35
CA VAL A 143 -7.82 13.22 -7.02
C VAL A 143 -7.09 12.40 -5.98
N ALA A 144 -7.34 11.09 -5.95
CA ALA A 144 -6.55 10.14 -5.18
C ALA A 144 -5.28 9.76 -5.93
N ILE A 145 -4.14 9.90 -5.27
CA ILE A 145 -2.83 9.45 -5.77
C ILE A 145 -2.43 8.23 -4.95
N LEU A 146 -2.47 7.06 -5.57
CA LEU A 146 -2.03 5.80 -4.98
C LEU A 146 -0.58 5.54 -5.42
N ASP A 147 0.37 5.91 -4.57
CA ASP A 147 1.79 5.96 -4.93
C ASP A 147 2.72 5.82 -3.69
N THR A 148 3.96 6.34 -3.74
CA THR A 148 4.97 6.28 -2.66
C THR A 148 4.75 7.31 -1.55
N GLY A 149 3.72 8.14 -1.64
CA GLY A 149 3.39 9.21 -0.69
C GLY A 149 3.57 10.60 -1.28
N ILE A 150 3.64 11.62 -0.41
CA ILE A 150 3.95 13.00 -0.79
C ILE A 150 4.90 13.68 0.23
N LEU A 151 5.74 14.59 -0.24
CA LEU A 151 6.39 15.58 0.62
C LEU A 151 5.35 16.63 1.04
N LYS A 152 4.69 16.39 2.19
CA LYS A 152 3.60 17.25 2.71
C LYS A 152 3.96 18.72 2.87
N THR A 153 5.24 19.02 3.09
CA THR A 153 5.75 20.38 3.29
C THR A 153 6.18 21.06 1.99
N HIS A 154 6.05 20.39 0.83
CA HIS A 154 6.45 20.96 -0.45
C HIS A 154 5.64 22.24 -0.72
N PRO A 155 6.32 23.37 -0.98
CA PRO A 155 5.66 24.68 -1.04
C PRO A 155 4.56 24.76 -2.12
N ASP A 156 4.73 24.00 -3.20
CA ASP A 156 3.82 24.01 -4.36
C ASP A 156 2.66 23.00 -4.23
N LEU A 157 2.64 22.17 -3.18
CA LEU A 157 1.67 21.07 -3.04
C LEU A 157 0.89 21.12 -1.74
N LYS A 158 1.48 21.64 -0.66
CA LYS A 158 0.89 21.63 0.68
C LYS A 158 -0.54 22.19 0.74
N ASN A 159 -0.88 23.15 -0.12
CA ASN A 159 -2.20 23.78 -0.14
C ASN A 159 -3.27 22.92 -0.84
N ARG A 160 -2.87 21.86 -1.54
CA ARG A 160 -3.75 20.95 -2.27
C ARG A 160 -4.04 19.65 -1.52
N ILE A 161 -3.22 19.27 -0.54
CA ILE A 161 -3.40 18.05 0.22
C ILE A 161 -4.65 18.16 1.11
N LYS A 162 -5.66 17.33 0.86
CA LYS A 162 -6.91 17.21 1.64
C LYS A 162 -7.03 15.87 2.37
N GLY A 163 -6.41 14.82 1.83
CA GLY A 163 -6.34 13.50 2.45
C GLY A 163 -4.91 12.98 2.48
N CYS A 164 -4.55 12.22 3.52
CA CYS A 164 -3.22 11.63 3.68
C CYS A 164 -3.34 10.35 4.50
N LYS A 165 -3.11 9.19 3.86
CA LYS A 165 -3.19 7.86 4.49
C LYS A 165 -2.04 6.98 4.02
N ASP A 166 -1.58 6.08 4.88
CA ASP A 166 -0.59 5.06 4.54
C ASP A 166 -1.19 3.67 4.68
N PHE A 167 -1.07 2.89 3.62
CA PHE A 167 -1.48 1.50 3.51
C PHE A 167 -0.27 0.57 3.42
N SER A 168 0.93 1.11 3.17
CA SER A 168 2.17 0.33 2.96
C SER A 168 2.89 -0.03 4.26
N GLY A 169 2.53 0.64 5.36
CA GLY A 169 3.18 0.53 6.66
C GLY A 169 2.80 -0.73 7.47
N PRO A 170 3.30 -0.82 8.71
CA PRO A 170 3.01 -1.94 9.61
C PRO A 170 1.54 -2.00 10.04
N LEU A 171 0.87 -0.85 10.10
CA LEU A 171 -0.58 -0.79 10.27
C LEU A 171 -1.24 -0.98 8.90
N ALA A 172 -2.39 -1.67 8.88
CA ALA A 172 -3.17 -1.86 7.66
C ALA A 172 -3.57 -0.52 7.01
N ILE A 173 -3.95 0.46 7.83
CA ILE A 173 -4.22 1.84 7.42
C ILE A 173 -3.73 2.76 8.54
N ALA A 174 -2.98 3.81 8.19
CA ALA A 174 -2.54 4.84 9.12
C ALA A 174 -2.85 6.25 8.58
N ASP A 175 -3.76 6.95 9.25
CA ASP A 175 -4.12 8.34 8.91
C ASP A 175 -2.96 9.32 9.18
N GLY A 176 -2.79 10.29 8.29
CA GLY A 176 -1.77 11.34 8.35
C GLY A 176 -0.34 10.89 8.01
N LYS A 177 -0.12 9.64 7.61
CA LYS A 177 1.21 9.01 7.47
C LYS A 177 1.71 8.81 6.03
N CYS A 178 1.33 9.65 5.09
CA CYS A 178 1.70 9.53 3.68
C CYS A 178 3.07 10.14 3.29
N ASP A 179 4.08 10.15 4.17
CA ASP A 179 5.38 10.78 3.88
C ASP A 179 6.14 10.05 2.74
N ASP A 180 6.56 10.81 1.73
CA ASP A 180 7.35 10.28 0.61
C ASP A 180 8.84 10.26 0.93
N LYS A 181 9.46 9.09 0.78
CA LYS A 181 10.92 8.91 0.86
C LYS A 181 11.51 8.34 -0.43
N ASN A 182 10.70 8.22 -1.47
CA ASN A 182 11.11 7.77 -2.80
C ASN A 182 11.20 8.98 -3.75
N GLY A 183 10.17 9.81 -3.78
CA GLY A 183 10.06 11.00 -4.63
C GLY A 183 9.07 10.85 -5.79
N HIS A 184 8.78 9.61 -6.23
CA HIS A 184 7.88 9.34 -7.34
C HIS A 184 6.47 9.92 -7.11
N GLY A 185 5.85 9.63 -5.96
CA GLY A 185 4.51 10.15 -5.62
C GLY A 185 4.46 11.67 -5.52
N THR A 186 5.50 12.30 -4.97
CA THR A 186 5.62 13.77 -4.95
C THR A 186 5.71 14.36 -6.36
N HIS A 187 6.46 13.72 -7.25
CA HIS A 187 6.59 14.14 -8.65
C HIS A 187 5.26 14.01 -9.41
N VAL A 188 4.55 12.88 -9.24
CA VAL A 188 3.21 12.66 -9.80
C VAL A 188 2.22 13.72 -9.30
N ALA A 189 2.21 14.00 -7.99
CA ALA A 189 1.38 15.05 -7.40
C ALA A 189 1.67 16.44 -8.00
N GLY A 190 2.95 16.73 -8.26
CA GLY A 190 3.42 17.94 -8.93
C GLY A 190 2.79 18.14 -10.30
N ILE A 191 2.83 17.10 -11.13
CA ILE A 191 2.23 17.11 -12.48
C ILE A 191 0.73 17.37 -12.41
N ILE A 192 0.04 16.78 -11.44
CA ILE A 192 -1.42 16.88 -11.32
C ILE A 192 -1.83 18.29 -10.84
N ALA A 193 -1.35 18.73 -9.67
CA ALA A 193 -1.94 19.86 -8.97
C ALA A 193 -0.95 20.80 -8.29
N ALA A 194 0.32 20.87 -8.71
CA ALA A 194 1.18 21.94 -8.18
C ALA A 194 0.56 23.32 -8.42
N ASP A 195 0.47 24.16 -7.38
CA ASP A 195 -0.27 25.43 -7.41
C ASP A 195 0.61 26.67 -7.53
N GLY A 196 1.90 26.49 -7.81
CA GLY A 196 2.91 27.55 -7.83
C GLY A 196 3.37 28.01 -6.44
N GLY A 197 2.78 27.47 -5.36
CA GLY A 197 3.01 27.88 -4.00
C GLY A 197 2.45 29.28 -3.68
N SER A 198 2.40 29.61 -2.39
CA SER A 198 1.81 30.87 -1.92
C SER A 198 2.54 32.14 -2.38
N ASP A 199 3.79 32.02 -2.80
CA ASP A 199 4.59 33.11 -3.35
C ASP A 199 4.56 33.16 -4.89
N GLY A 200 3.91 32.19 -5.55
CA GLY A 200 3.82 32.10 -7.01
C GLY A 200 5.15 31.78 -7.70
N LEU A 201 6.15 31.29 -6.98
CA LEU A 201 7.51 31.03 -7.49
C LEU A 201 7.78 29.55 -7.81
N GLY A 202 6.79 28.68 -7.61
CA GLY A 202 6.86 27.24 -7.86
C GLY A 202 6.45 26.82 -9.26
N ILE A 203 6.28 25.51 -9.46
CA ILE A 203 5.71 24.95 -10.69
C ILE A 203 4.17 24.91 -10.64
N TYR A 204 3.54 24.89 -11.80
CA TYR A 204 2.10 24.69 -11.98
C TYR A 204 1.83 23.35 -12.67
N GLY A 205 0.97 22.53 -12.05
CA GLY A 205 0.49 21.26 -12.60
C GLY A 205 -0.64 21.46 -13.61
N MET A 206 -1.29 20.38 -14.02
CA MET A 206 -2.39 20.41 -15.00
C MET A 206 -3.64 21.11 -14.44
N ALA A 207 -4.00 20.79 -13.20
CA ALA A 207 -5.21 21.22 -12.50
C ALA A 207 -4.83 21.77 -11.11
N PRO A 208 -4.25 22.98 -11.03
CA PRO A 208 -3.68 23.53 -9.80
C PRO A 208 -4.69 23.85 -8.70
N GLU A 209 -6.00 23.72 -8.95
CA GLU A 209 -7.06 23.91 -7.95
C GLU A 209 -7.62 22.58 -7.43
N ALA A 210 -7.17 21.44 -7.96
CA ALA A 210 -7.60 20.11 -7.54
C ALA A 210 -7.13 19.75 -6.12
N ASN A 211 -7.98 19.04 -5.40
CA ASN A 211 -7.68 18.49 -4.08
C ASN A 211 -6.94 17.15 -4.22
N LEU A 212 -5.86 16.99 -3.48
CA LEU A 212 -5.06 15.76 -3.45
C LEU A 212 -5.38 14.91 -2.24
N PHE A 213 -5.79 13.66 -2.50
CA PHE A 213 -5.92 12.60 -1.51
C PHE A 213 -4.73 11.66 -1.70
N VAL A 214 -3.74 11.76 -0.80
CA VAL A 214 -2.49 11.03 -0.96
C VAL A 214 -2.56 9.72 -0.18
N TYR A 215 -2.58 8.63 -0.92
CA TYR A 215 -2.59 7.27 -0.39
C TYR A 215 -1.25 6.60 -0.69
N LYS A 216 -0.43 6.46 0.33
CA LYS A 216 0.83 5.74 0.24
C LYS A 216 0.54 4.24 0.22
N VAL A 217 0.59 3.62 -0.96
CA VAL A 217 0.39 2.18 -1.17
C VAL A 217 1.70 1.46 -1.53
N CYS A 218 2.73 2.24 -1.85
CA CYS A 218 4.06 1.74 -2.19
C CYS A 218 5.05 2.06 -1.07
N SER A 219 5.95 1.11 -0.81
CA SER A 219 7.07 1.30 0.09
C SER A 219 8.09 2.31 -0.49
N ASN A 220 9.10 2.68 0.30
CA ASN A 220 10.12 3.65 -0.13
C ASN A 220 10.99 3.14 -1.30
N ASN A 221 11.02 1.83 -1.55
CA ASN A 221 11.71 1.24 -2.69
C ASN A 221 10.83 1.16 -3.97
N GLY A 222 9.58 1.62 -3.91
CA GLY A 222 8.67 1.60 -5.05
C GLY A 222 7.86 0.31 -5.24
N THR A 223 8.00 -0.68 -4.36
CA THR A 223 7.18 -1.89 -4.35
C THR A 223 5.84 -1.63 -3.66
N CYS A 224 4.75 -2.11 -4.25
CA CYS A 224 3.38 -1.88 -3.78
C CYS A 224 2.63 -3.22 -3.70
N TRP A 225 1.97 -3.53 -2.60
CA TRP A 225 1.20 -4.77 -2.50
C TRP A 225 -0.20 -4.60 -3.08
N ALA A 226 -0.66 -5.59 -3.85
CA ALA A 226 -1.97 -5.54 -4.51
C ALA A 226 -3.14 -5.42 -3.52
N ASP A 227 -3.01 -5.95 -2.30
CA ASP A 227 -4.05 -5.85 -1.27
C ASP A 227 -4.12 -4.46 -0.64
N ASP A 228 -2.98 -3.83 -0.38
CA ASP A 228 -2.92 -2.44 0.06
C ASP A 228 -3.53 -1.49 -0.99
N ILE A 229 -3.27 -1.75 -2.28
CA ILE A 229 -3.88 -1.02 -3.40
C ILE A 229 -5.40 -1.24 -3.43
N ALA A 230 -5.87 -2.48 -3.33
CA ALA A 230 -7.30 -2.81 -3.36
C ALA A 230 -8.06 -2.13 -2.21
N VAL A 231 -7.49 -2.09 -1.00
CA VAL A 231 -8.08 -1.40 0.15
C VAL A 231 -8.01 0.12 -0.01
N ALA A 232 -6.93 0.66 -0.56
CA ALA A 232 -6.84 2.08 -0.86
C ALA A 232 -7.88 2.52 -1.91
N LEU A 233 -8.18 1.70 -2.92
CA LEU A 233 -9.24 1.96 -3.90
C LEU A 233 -10.64 2.03 -3.27
N ARG A 234 -10.95 1.09 -2.37
CA ARG A 234 -12.20 1.12 -1.59
C ARG A 234 -12.26 2.36 -0.71
N THR A 235 -11.17 2.66 -0.01
CA THR A 235 -11.06 3.86 0.83
C THR A 235 -11.21 5.15 0.03
N ALA A 236 -10.72 5.20 -1.21
CA ALA A 236 -10.89 6.34 -2.11
C ALA A 236 -12.36 6.60 -2.42
N THR A 237 -13.11 5.52 -2.66
CA THR A 237 -14.55 5.58 -2.91
C THR A 237 -15.28 6.11 -1.68
N ASP A 238 -14.94 5.61 -0.49
CA ASP A 238 -15.52 6.05 0.78
C ASP A 238 -15.19 7.51 1.12
N ASP A 239 -13.98 7.96 0.77
CA ASP A 239 -13.53 9.36 0.96
C ASP A 239 -14.11 10.33 -0.10
N GLY A 240 -14.91 9.84 -1.05
CA GLY A 240 -15.59 10.67 -2.05
C GLY A 240 -14.65 11.27 -3.09
N VAL A 241 -13.59 10.54 -3.49
CA VAL A 241 -12.69 11.01 -4.55
C VAL A 241 -13.35 10.88 -5.93
N ASN A 242 -13.04 11.79 -6.84
CA ASN A 242 -13.60 11.79 -8.19
C ASN A 242 -12.74 11.01 -9.19
N ILE A 243 -11.41 11.06 -9.00
CA ILE A 243 -10.43 10.48 -9.92
C ILE A 243 -9.40 9.71 -9.10
N VAL A 244 -8.98 8.55 -9.59
CA VAL A 244 -7.85 7.80 -9.04
C VAL A 244 -6.72 7.79 -10.07
N ASN A 245 -5.51 8.18 -9.65
CA ASN A 245 -4.28 8.03 -10.41
C ASN A 245 -3.40 6.93 -9.79
N MET A 246 -2.99 5.98 -10.63
CA MET A 246 -2.08 4.88 -10.27
C MET A 246 -0.94 4.81 -11.29
N SER A 247 0.23 5.33 -10.91
CA SER A 247 1.44 5.31 -11.73
C SER A 247 2.30 4.09 -11.37
N LEU A 248 1.68 2.91 -11.41
CA LEU A 248 2.23 1.62 -10.97
C LEU A 248 1.64 0.47 -11.79
N GLY A 249 2.29 -0.69 -11.81
CA GLY A 249 1.78 -1.84 -12.56
C GLY A 249 2.48 -3.16 -12.28
N SER A 250 1.94 -4.22 -12.88
CA SER A 250 2.52 -5.57 -12.96
C SER A 250 2.28 -6.18 -14.33
N ASP A 251 3.03 -7.23 -14.63
CA ASP A 251 2.97 -8.00 -15.88
C ASP A 251 1.76 -8.94 -15.97
N ASN A 252 1.15 -9.28 -14.84
CA ASN A 252 0.02 -10.20 -14.72
C ASN A 252 -1.03 -9.66 -13.74
N PRO A 253 -2.31 -10.04 -13.90
CA PRO A 253 -3.37 -9.71 -12.93
C PRO A 253 -3.12 -10.25 -11.52
N SER A 254 -3.67 -9.55 -10.52
CA SER A 254 -3.79 -10.06 -9.16
C SER A 254 -5.01 -11.00 -9.03
N GLN A 255 -4.99 -11.87 -8.03
CA GLN A 255 -6.11 -12.77 -7.67
C GLN A 255 -7.09 -12.15 -6.64
N LEU A 256 -6.87 -10.88 -6.27
CA LEU A 256 -7.67 -10.11 -5.30
C LEU A 256 -8.78 -9.33 -5.98
#